data_AF-A0A3B0VDC6-F1
#
_entry.id   AF-A0A3B0VDC6-F1
#
_cell.length_a   1.000
_cell.length_b   1.000
_cell.length_c   1.000
_cell.angle_alpha   90.00
_cell.angle_beta   90.00
_cell.angle_gamma   90.00
#
_symmetry.space_group_name_H-M   'P 1'
#
loop_
_entity.id
_entity.type
_entity.pdbx_description
1 polymer ?
#
loop_
_entity_poly.entity_id
_entity_poly.type
_entity_poly.pdbx_seq_one_letter_code
_entity_poly.pdbx_strand_id
1 'polypeptide(L)'
;MTVVQVEVSPNALLKAVEEMGLDDLNTFVDAMLLMRARRIAPSISTDEAELLDHINKTVLSIPEKERMQELSAKLAQENISEEEREELITLTDKSESLNVERLTAVSQLATLRQQPFRDVMKELGLLNPRF
;
A
#
# COMPACT_ATOMS: atom_id res chain seq x y z
N MET A 1 26.43 14.51 -32.71
CA MET A 1 26.39 14.04 -31.31
C MET A 1 26.42 12.53 -31.32
N THR A 2 27.53 11.94 -30.89
CA THR A 2 27.74 10.48 -30.89
C THR A 2 27.07 9.90 -29.64
N VAL A 3 26.03 9.10 -29.81
CA VAL A 3 25.37 8.40 -28.69
C VAL A 3 26.26 7.22 -28.33
N VAL A 4 26.96 7.29 -27.19
CA VAL A 4 27.73 6.17 -26.66
C VAL A 4 26.72 5.13 -26.13
N GLN A 5 26.58 4.01 -26.82
CA GLN A 5 25.88 2.84 -26.29
C GLN A 5 26.79 2.18 -25.25
N VAL A 6 26.52 2.42 -23.97
CA VAL A 6 27.17 1.68 -22.89
C VAL A 6 26.33 0.42 -22.61
N GLU A 7 26.84 -0.75 -23.00
CA GLU A 7 26.27 -2.03 -22.56
C GLU A 7 26.62 -2.27 -21.08
N VAL A 8 25.79 -1.76 -20.17
CA VAL A 8 25.91 -2.05 -18.74
C VAL A 8 25.13 -3.34 -18.45
N SER A 9 25.85 -4.40 -18.06
CA SER A 9 25.19 -5.62 -17.58
C SER A 9 24.48 -5.38 -16.24
N PRO A 10 23.39 -6.11 -15.92
CA PRO A 10 22.67 -5.95 -14.66
C PRO A 10 23.57 -6.08 -13.41
N ASN A 11 24.53 -7.02 -13.45
CA ASN A 11 25.48 -7.21 -12.35
C ASN A 11 26.49 -6.07 -12.23
N ALA A 12 26.90 -5.46 -13.35
CA ALA A 12 27.77 -4.28 -13.32
C ALA A 12 27.04 -3.06 -12.73
N LEU A 13 25.74 -2.92 -13.02
CA LEU A 13 24.90 -1.88 -12.44
C LEU A 13 24.73 -2.07 -10.93
N LEU A 14 24.47 -3.29 -10.47
CA LEU A 14 24.32 -3.59 -9.04
C LEU A 14 25.57 -3.21 -8.25
N LYS A 15 26.76 -3.56 -8.75
CA LYS A 15 28.02 -3.16 -8.13
C LYS A 15 28.19 -1.64 -8.04
N ALA A 16 27.78 -0.91 -9.06
CA ALA A 16 27.84 0.55 -9.04
C ALA A 16 26.86 1.17 -8.02
N VAL A 17 25.72 0.50 -7.78
CA VAL A 17 24.71 0.93 -6.79
C VAL A 17 25.17 0.64 -5.36
N GLU A 18 25.94 -0.43 -5.14
CA GLU A 18 26.54 -0.75 -3.84
C GLU A 18 27.52 0.33 -3.34
N GLU A 19 28.14 1.07 -4.27
CA GLU A 19 29.08 2.15 -3.95
C GLU A 19 28.40 3.52 -3.76
N MET A 20 27.07 3.61 -3.91
CA MET A 20 26.33 4.87 -3.76
C MET A 20 26.14 5.25 -2.29
N GLY A 21 26.10 6.57 -2.02
CA GLY A 21 25.64 7.10 -0.75
C GLY A 21 24.16 6.83 -0.52
N LEU A 22 23.71 6.87 0.74
CA LEU A 22 22.33 6.51 1.13
C LEU A 22 21.26 7.38 0.44
N ASP A 23 21.50 8.69 0.32
CA ASP A 23 20.54 9.63 -0.31
C ASP A 23 20.40 9.37 -1.83
N ASP A 24 21.52 9.09 -2.49
CA ASP A 24 21.57 8.73 -3.91
C ASP A 24 20.94 7.36 -4.15
N LEU A 25 21.18 6.40 -3.24
CA LEU A 25 20.56 5.08 -3.26
C LEU A 25 19.04 5.17 -3.12
N ASN A 26 18.52 5.99 -2.20
CA ASN A 26 17.08 6.22 -2.06
C ASN A 26 16.48 6.80 -3.35
N THR A 27 17.13 7.82 -3.91
CA THR A 27 16.73 8.43 -5.20
C THR A 27 16.76 7.40 -6.34
N PHE A 28 17.76 6.52 -6.35
CA PHE A 28 17.90 5.45 -7.34
C PHE A 28 16.81 4.38 -7.20
N VAL A 29 16.47 3.98 -5.97
CA VAL A 29 15.38 3.04 -5.69
C VAL A 29 14.04 3.61 -6.15
N ASP A 30 13.75 4.89 -5.86
CA ASP A 30 12.53 5.55 -6.31
C ASP A 30 12.43 5.59 -7.84
N ALA A 31 13.53 5.93 -8.51
CA ALA A 31 13.60 5.91 -9.97
C ALA A 31 13.41 4.49 -10.55
N MET A 32 14.00 3.47 -9.93
CA MET A 32 13.82 2.07 -10.34
C MET A 32 12.38 1.58 -10.15
N LEU A 33 11.74 1.92 -9.03
CA LEU A 33 10.35 1.59 -8.76
C LEU A 33 9.42 2.25 -9.78
N LEU A 34 9.67 3.53 -10.11
CA LEU A 34 8.92 4.26 -11.12
C LEU A 34 9.13 3.66 -12.53
N MET A 35 10.36 3.28 -12.89
CA MET A 35 10.66 2.62 -14.15
C MET A 35 10.01 1.25 -14.25
N ARG A 36 10.03 0.48 -13.16
CA ARG A 36 9.38 -0.83 -13.08
C ARG A 36 7.86 -0.69 -13.21
N ALA A 37 7.25 0.28 -12.53
CA ALA A 37 5.83 0.59 -12.66
C ALA A 37 5.46 0.91 -14.12
N ARG A 38 6.24 1.76 -14.80
CA ARG A 38 6.05 2.11 -16.23
C ARG A 38 6.26 0.96 -17.21
N ARG A 39 7.11 -0.02 -16.88
CA ARG A 39 7.39 -1.18 -17.75
C ARG A 39 6.39 -2.32 -17.56
N ILE A 40 5.86 -2.47 -16.35
CA ILE A 40 4.82 -3.46 -16.04
C ILE A 40 3.45 -2.97 -16.50
N ALA A 41 3.20 -1.65 -16.43
CA ALA A 41 1.95 -1.04 -16.87
C ALA A 41 2.23 -0.12 -18.07
N PRO A 42 1.89 -0.54 -19.32
CA PRO A 42 2.03 0.32 -20.51
C PRO A 42 1.24 1.63 -20.42
N SER A 43 0.32 1.76 -19.46
CA SER A 43 -0.30 3.01 -19.06
C SER A 43 -0.99 2.81 -17.71
N ILE A 44 -0.39 3.25 -16.61
CA ILE A 44 -1.21 3.62 -15.44
C ILE A 44 -2.01 4.82 -15.90
N SER A 45 -3.30 4.63 -16.21
CA SER A 45 -4.20 5.76 -16.46
C SER A 45 -4.27 6.59 -15.18
N THR A 46 -4.61 7.88 -15.28
CA THR A 46 -4.84 8.74 -14.11
C THR A 46 -5.78 8.05 -13.11
N ASP A 47 -6.80 7.35 -13.62
CA ASP A 47 -7.76 6.56 -12.86
C ASP A 47 -7.10 5.46 -12.00
N GLU A 48 -6.06 4.78 -12.51
CA GLU A 48 -5.35 3.76 -11.73
C GLU A 48 -4.56 4.37 -10.57
N ALA A 49 -3.87 5.49 -10.82
CA ALA A 49 -3.11 6.18 -9.77
C ALA A 49 -4.03 6.71 -8.67
N GLU A 50 -5.19 7.25 -9.04
CA GLU A 50 -6.21 7.70 -8.10
C GLU A 50 -6.78 6.55 -7.27
N LEU A 51 -7.06 5.39 -7.91
CA LEU A 51 -7.52 4.19 -7.20
C LEU A 51 -6.49 3.69 -6.19
N LEU A 52 -5.21 3.66 -6.55
CA LEU A 52 -4.13 3.23 -5.65
C LEU A 52 -3.96 4.19 -4.46
N ASP A 53 -3.98 5.50 -4.71
CA ASP A 53 -3.94 6.50 -3.63
C ASP A 53 -5.15 6.36 -2.69
N HIS A 54 -6.33 6.17 -3.27
CA HIS A 54 -7.56 5.97 -2.51
C HIS A 54 -7.53 4.69 -1.65
N ILE A 55 -7.08 3.56 -2.21
CA ILE A 55 -6.89 2.29 -1.48
C ILE A 55 -5.95 2.46 -0.28
N ASN A 56 -4.86 3.23 -0.45
CA ASN A 56 -3.89 3.46 0.61
C ASN A 56 -4.43 4.39 1.72
N LYS A 57 -5.38 5.26 1.39
CA LYS A 57 -6.00 6.20 2.34
C LYS A 57 -7.25 5.65 3.04
N THR A 58 -7.88 4.62 2.49
CA THR A 58 -9.07 3.95 3.07
C THR A 58 -8.71 2.95 4.16
N VAL A 59 -8.02 3.46 5.19
CA VAL A 59 -7.65 2.72 6.40
C VAL A 59 -7.74 3.64 7.60
N LEU A 60 -7.95 3.08 8.80
CA LEU A 60 -7.83 3.85 10.03
C LEU A 60 -6.45 4.51 10.12
N SER A 61 -6.43 5.73 10.66
CA SER A 61 -5.18 6.41 10.98
C SER A 61 -4.39 5.63 12.04
N ILE A 62 -3.08 5.87 12.15
CA ILE A 62 -2.24 5.19 13.14
C ILE A 62 -2.80 5.37 14.57
N PRO A 63 -3.16 6.61 15.02
CA PRO A 63 -3.71 6.78 16.35
C PRO A 63 -5.03 6.03 16.57
N GLU A 64 -5.90 5.96 15.56
CA GLU A 64 -7.17 5.23 15.66
C GLU A 64 -6.95 3.72 15.75
N LYS A 65 -5.98 3.17 15.00
CA LYS A 65 -5.61 1.75 15.10
C LYS A 65 -5.05 1.43 16.48
N GLU A 66 -4.15 2.25 16.99
CA GLU A 66 -3.57 2.08 18.33
C GLU A 66 -4.64 2.15 19.41
N ARG A 67 -5.56 3.11 19.31
CA ARG A 67 -6.69 3.25 20.24
C ARG A 67 -7.63 2.05 20.18
N MET A 68 -7.99 1.60 18.97
CA MET A 68 -8.83 0.42 18.78
C MET A 68 -8.19 -0.85 19.37
N GLN A 69 -6.87 -1.00 19.21
CA GLN A 69 -6.11 -2.12 19.81
C GLN A 69 -6.05 -2.03 21.35
N GLU A 70 -5.83 -0.85 21.91
CA GLU A 70 -5.86 -0.62 23.36
C GLU A 70 -7.23 -1.00 23.94
N LEU A 71 -8.31 -0.51 23.34
CA LEU A 71 -9.68 -0.79 23.76
C LEU A 71 -10.02 -2.28 23.63
N SER A 72 -9.59 -2.93 22.54
CA SER A 72 -9.76 -4.37 22.36
C SER A 72 -9.04 -5.18 23.45
N ALA A 73 -7.83 -4.74 23.85
CA ALA A 73 -7.10 -5.37 24.94
C ALA A 73 -7.78 -5.17 26.30
N LYS A 74 -8.33 -3.97 26.58
CA LYS A 74 -9.13 -3.70 27.79
C LYS A 74 -10.39 -4.56 27.82
N LEU A 75 -11.09 -4.69 26.70
CA LEU A 75 -12.27 -5.54 26.56
C LEU A 75 -11.95 -7.00 26.89
N ALA A 76 -10.83 -7.53 26.37
CA ALA A 76 -10.38 -8.88 26.64
C ALA A 76 -10.00 -9.12 28.11
N GLN A 77 -9.63 -8.07 28.85
CA GLN A 77 -9.32 -8.10 30.27
C GLN A 77 -10.55 -7.75 31.16
N GLU A 78 -11.73 -7.58 30.57
CA GLU A 78 -12.95 -7.13 31.24
C GLU A 78 -12.82 -5.79 32.00
N ASN A 79 -11.83 -4.97 31.65
CA ASN A 79 -11.47 -3.73 32.30
C ASN A 79 -11.75 -2.50 31.41
N ILE A 80 -12.92 -2.51 30.76
CA ILE A 80 -13.33 -1.47 29.81
C ILE A 80 -14.60 -0.79 30.34
N SER A 81 -14.62 0.55 30.33
CA SER A 81 -15.80 1.32 30.71
C SER A 81 -16.89 1.28 29.64
N GLU A 82 -18.09 1.74 29.94
CA GLU A 82 -19.17 1.79 28.96
C GLU A 82 -18.84 2.79 27.83
N GLU A 83 -18.27 3.95 28.19
CA GLU A 83 -17.83 4.96 27.23
C GLU A 83 -16.74 4.43 26.31
N GLU A 84 -15.79 3.66 26.86
CA GLU A 84 -14.73 3.00 26.09
C GLU A 84 -15.27 1.89 25.18
N ARG A 85 -16.35 1.20 25.58
CA ARG A 85 -17.03 0.22 24.70
C ARG A 85 -17.72 0.92 23.53
N GLU A 86 -18.43 2.02 23.77
CA GLU A 86 -19.05 2.82 22.71
C GLU A 86 -18.01 3.37 21.74
N GLU A 87 -16.85 3.81 22.25
CA GLU A 87 -15.73 4.24 21.42
C GLU A 87 -15.19 3.09 20.54
N LEU A 88 -15.02 1.89 21.12
CA LEU A 88 -14.59 0.71 20.38
C LEU A 88 -15.57 0.31 19.28
N ILE A 89 -16.88 0.37 19.55
CA ILE A 89 -17.93 0.14 18.55
C ILE A 89 -17.78 1.15 17.40
N THR A 90 -17.65 2.44 17.73
CA THR A 90 -17.51 3.51 16.73
C THR A 90 -16.27 3.32 15.85
N LEU A 91 -15.12 2.95 16.45
CA LEU A 91 -13.89 2.68 15.70
C LEU A 91 -14.01 1.43 14.83
N THR A 92 -14.71 0.40 15.31
CA THR A 92 -14.98 -0.83 14.56
C THR A 92 -15.85 -0.52 13.33
N ASP A 93 -16.97 0.18 13.51
CA ASP A 93 -17.87 0.57 12.42
C ASP A 93 -17.14 1.40 11.36
N LYS A 94 -16.29 2.34 11.81
CA LYS A 94 -15.45 3.13 10.90
C LYS A 94 -14.49 2.25 10.11
N SER A 95 -13.82 1.30 10.78
CA SER A 95 -12.89 0.35 10.16
C SER A 95 -13.56 -0.51 9.11
N GLU A 96 -14.76 -1.02 9.41
CA GLU A 96 -15.57 -1.83 8.48
C GLU A 96 -16.00 -1.03 7.25
N SER A 97 -16.49 0.19 7.45
CA SER A 97 -16.86 1.10 6.36
C SER A 97 -15.69 1.39 5.42
N LEU A 98 -14.53 1.75 5.98
CA LEU A 98 -13.30 1.95 5.22
C LEU A 98 -12.87 0.69 4.47
N ASN A 99 -13.06 -0.49 5.07
CA ASN A 99 -12.73 -1.75 4.41
C ASN A 99 -13.65 -2.04 3.21
N VAL A 100 -14.95 -1.74 3.31
CA VAL A 100 -15.89 -1.85 2.18
C VAL A 100 -15.49 -0.92 1.04
N GLU A 101 -15.16 0.33 1.36
CA GLU A 101 -14.69 1.34 0.40
C GLU A 101 -13.41 0.86 -0.30
N ARG A 102 -12.43 0.39 0.49
CA ARG A 102 -11.17 -0.16 -0.01
C ARG A 102 -11.37 -1.35 -0.93
N LEU A 103 -12.22 -2.32 -0.56
CA LEU A 103 -12.49 -3.50 -1.42
C LEU A 103 -13.21 -3.10 -2.71
N THR A 104 -14.06 -2.08 -2.67
CA THR A 104 -14.72 -1.52 -3.86
C THR A 104 -13.68 -0.93 -4.82
N ALA A 105 -12.74 -0.14 -4.32
CA ALA A 105 -11.65 0.43 -5.11
C ALA A 105 -10.72 -0.65 -5.68
N VAL A 106 -10.40 -1.71 -4.93
CA VAL A 106 -9.64 -2.86 -5.43
C VAL A 106 -10.39 -3.58 -6.55
N SER A 107 -11.71 -3.69 -6.47
CA SER A 107 -12.53 -4.27 -7.54
C SER A 107 -12.50 -3.44 -8.83
N GLN A 108 -12.51 -2.11 -8.70
CA GLN A 108 -12.37 -1.20 -9.84
C GLN A 108 -10.97 -1.32 -10.47
N LEU A 109 -9.93 -1.39 -9.63
CA LEU A 109 -8.55 -1.59 -10.08
C LEU A 109 -8.36 -2.92 -10.81
N ALA A 110 -8.96 -4.00 -10.29
CA ALA A 110 -8.93 -5.31 -10.94
C ALA A 110 -9.58 -5.30 -12.32
N THR A 111 -10.70 -4.57 -12.47
CA THR A 111 -11.36 -4.36 -13.75
C THR A 111 -10.46 -3.60 -14.72
N LEU A 112 -9.85 -2.50 -14.26
CA LEU A 112 -8.96 -1.66 -15.06
C LEU A 112 -7.72 -2.42 -15.55
N ARG A 113 -7.14 -3.26 -14.69
CA ARG A 113 -6.00 -4.13 -15.00
C ARG A 113 -6.37 -5.40 -15.77
N GLN A 114 -7.66 -5.68 -15.95
CA GLN A 114 -8.15 -6.94 -16.52
C GLN A 114 -7.59 -8.18 -15.80
N GLN A 115 -7.46 -8.08 -14.47
CA GLN A 115 -6.83 -9.08 -13.63
C GLN A 115 -7.83 -9.62 -12.60
N PRO A 116 -7.74 -10.90 -12.19
CA PRO A 116 -8.59 -11.41 -11.12
C PRO A 116 -8.42 -10.61 -9.82
N PHE A 117 -9.53 -10.26 -9.18
CA PHE A 117 -9.56 -9.51 -7.92
C PHE A 117 -8.60 -10.04 -6.86
N ARG A 118 -8.53 -11.38 -6.71
CA ARG A 118 -7.65 -12.04 -5.74
C ARG A 118 -6.17 -11.81 -6.04
N ASP A 119 -5.79 -11.73 -7.31
CA ASP A 119 -4.40 -11.49 -7.69
C ASP A 119 -4.02 -10.04 -7.43
N VAL A 120 -4.93 -9.09 -7.69
CA VAL A 120 -4.71 -7.67 -7.32
C VAL A 120 -4.59 -7.50 -5.81
N MET A 121 -5.46 -8.13 -5.01
CA MET A 121 -5.31 -8.14 -3.55
C MET A 121 -3.97 -8.71 -3.11
N LYS A 122 -3.47 -9.76 -3.78
CA LYS A 122 -2.15 -10.35 -3.48
C LYS A 122 -1.01 -9.37 -3.75
N GLU A 123 -1.05 -8.70 -4.89
CA GLU A 123 -0.05 -7.71 -5.29
C GLU A 123 0.00 -6.50 -4.35
N LEU A 124 -1.17 -6.07 -3.87
CA LEU A 124 -1.29 -4.97 -2.92
C LEU A 124 -1.03 -5.39 -1.46
N GLY A 125 -0.72 -6.67 -1.21
CA GLY A 125 -0.48 -7.17 0.14
C GLY A 125 -1.73 -7.22 1.04
N LEU A 126 -2.93 -7.22 0.45
CA LEU A 126 -4.22 -7.15 1.16
C LEU A 126 -4.81 -8.51 1.55
N LEU A 127 -4.18 -9.63 1.17
CA LEU A 127 -4.67 -10.99 1.49
C LEU A 127 -4.56 -11.37 2.97
N ASN A 128 -3.85 -10.57 3.78
CA ASN A 128 -3.85 -10.67 5.23
C ASN A 128 -4.42 -9.37 5.83
N PRO A 129 -5.75 -9.23 5.92
CA PRO A 129 -6.33 -8.24 6.81
C PRO A 129 -6.06 -8.74 8.23
N ARG A 130 -4.90 -8.38 8.80
CA ARG A 130 -4.78 -8.35 10.25
C ARG A 130 -5.69 -7.23 10.73
N PHE A 131 -6.89 -7.62 11.13
CA PHE A 131 -7.70 -6.88 12.09
C PHE A 131 -6.87 -6.68 13.36
#